data_AF-A0A1C6PM18-F1
#
_entry.id   AF-A0A1C6PM18-F1
#
_cell.length_a   1.000
_cell.length_b   1.000
_cell.length_c   1.000
_cell.angle_alpha   90.00
_cell.angle_beta   90.00
_cell.angle_gamma   90.00
#
_symmetry.space_group_name_H-M   'P 1'
#
loop_
_entity.id
_entity.type
_entity.pdbx_description
1 polymer ?
#
loop_
_entity_poly.entity_id
_entity_poly.type
_entity_poly.pdbx_seq_one_letter_code
_entity_poly.pdbx_strand_id
1 'polypeptide(L)'
;MNVRFVFVACLSMAAAGGPWPAHAQTTSAAGISAESSEQLEADYRVIAARCGTPAFEKSFYKQSRAAVAAGLVTRHRDPAQVEKSVTALRRNPVVLIGAQSDCPAQIEHLKEVQKERAKALRRGGGGARA
;
A
#
# COMPACT_ATOMS: atom_id res chain seq x y z
N MET A 1 -35.87 -28.55 50.68
CA MET A 1 -37.27 -28.61 50.22
C MET A 1 -37.87 -27.22 50.35
N ASN A 2 -38.71 -26.81 49.37
CA ASN A 2 -39.52 -25.58 49.26
C ASN A 2 -38.74 -24.34 48.77
N VAL A 3 -38.67 -23.92 47.50
CA VAL A 3 -39.59 -23.83 46.34
C VAL A 3 -40.60 -22.65 46.39
N ARG A 4 -40.33 -21.69 45.47
CA ARG A 4 -41.22 -20.76 44.73
C ARG A 4 -41.77 -19.50 45.42
N PHE A 5 -41.60 -18.34 44.78
CA PHE A 5 -42.66 -17.63 44.06
C PHE A 5 -42.09 -16.65 43.00
N VAL A 6 -42.76 -16.64 41.85
CA VAL A 6 -42.62 -15.81 40.63
C VAL A 6 -43.38 -14.50 40.83
N PHE A 7 -43.00 -13.38 40.18
CA PHE A 7 -43.90 -12.37 39.56
C PHE A 7 -43.03 -11.22 38.96
N VAL A 8 -42.87 -11.15 37.64
CA VAL A 8 -43.52 -10.20 36.70
C VAL A 8 -42.74 -8.90 36.44
N ALA A 9 -42.30 -8.79 35.19
CA ALA A 9 -42.13 -7.63 34.32
C ALA A 9 -42.00 -6.22 34.93
N CYS A 10 -40.85 -5.60 34.69
CA CYS A 10 -40.79 -4.19 34.33
C CYS A 10 -40.04 -4.02 33.01
N LEU A 11 -40.83 -3.83 31.96
CA LEU A 11 -40.39 -3.26 30.69
C LEU A 11 -39.93 -1.83 30.99
N SER A 12 -38.68 -1.50 30.69
CA SER A 12 -38.23 -0.10 30.62
C SER A 12 -37.52 0.10 29.30
N MET A 13 -38.28 0.63 28.34
CA MET A 13 -37.76 1.25 27.12
C MET A 13 -36.83 2.40 27.51
N ALA A 14 -35.58 2.33 27.08
CA ALA A 14 -34.70 3.49 26.98
C ALA A 14 -34.45 3.77 25.50
N ALA A 15 -34.83 4.97 25.07
CA ALA A 15 -34.67 5.49 23.73
C ALA A 15 -33.26 6.06 23.50
N ALA A 16 -32.97 6.28 22.22
CA ALA A 16 -31.92 7.12 21.62
C ALA A 16 -30.56 6.45 21.28
N GLY A 17 -30.29 6.39 19.98
CA GLY A 17 -29.00 6.07 19.38
C GLY A 17 -29.14 5.86 17.87
N GLY A 18 -29.08 6.95 17.10
CA GLY A 18 -29.13 6.95 15.63
C GLY A 18 -27.96 6.21 14.96
N PRO A 19 -27.97 6.10 13.62
CA PRO A 19 -27.21 5.11 12.87
C PRO A 19 -25.72 5.43 12.87
N TRP A 20 -24.93 4.63 13.58
CA TRP A 20 -23.49 4.60 13.35
C TRP A 20 -23.19 3.80 12.06
N PRO A 21 -22.49 4.39 11.09
CA PRO A 21 -22.02 3.63 9.94
C PRO A 21 -21.06 2.56 10.43
N ALA A 22 -21.33 1.33 10.00
CA ALA A 22 -20.48 0.17 10.20
C ALA A 22 -19.07 0.46 9.70
N HIS A 23 -18.15 0.75 10.63
CA HIS A 23 -16.72 0.65 10.34
C HIS A 23 -16.33 -0.81 10.57
N ALA A 24 -16.68 -1.66 9.60
CA ALA A 24 -16.08 -2.97 9.45
C ALA A 24 -14.61 -2.77 9.07
N GLN A 25 -13.75 -2.53 10.06
CA GLN A 25 -12.32 -2.77 9.89
C GLN A 25 -12.12 -4.27 10.05
N THR A 26 -12.48 -4.99 8.99
CA THR A 26 -12.05 -6.35 8.80
C THR A 26 -10.54 -6.31 8.61
N THR A 27 -9.81 -6.54 9.70
CA THR A 27 -8.41 -6.94 9.68
C THR A 27 -8.33 -8.33 9.04
N SER A 28 -8.44 -8.40 7.72
CA SER A 28 -8.08 -9.58 6.95
C SER A 28 -6.61 -9.47 6.59
N ALA A 29 -5.79 -10.33 7.20
CA ALA A 29 -4.45 -10.65 6.75
C ALA A 29 -4.50 -11.37 5.39
N ALA A 30 -4.85 -10.64 4.32
CA ALA A 30 -4.88 -11.13 2.95
C ALA A 30 -4.57 -9.99 1.98
N GLY A 31 -3.32 -9.95 1.49
CA GLY A 31 -2.92 -9.17 0.32
C GLY A 31 -2.91 -7.65 0.51
N ILE A 32 -1.77 -7.03 0.29
CA ILE A 32 -1.71 -5.60 -0.03
C ILE A 32 -2.62 -5.39 -1.26
N SER A 33 -3.75 -4.70 -1.08
CA SER A 33 -4.67 -4.34 -2.18
C SER A 33 -3.88 -3.79 -3.38
N ALA A 34 -4.35 -4.04 -4.61
CA ALA A 34 -3.72 -3.49 -5.81
C ALA A 34 -3.49 -1.98 -5.71
N GLU A 35 -4.46 -1.25 -5.14
CA GLU A 35 -4.34 0.18 -4.88
C GLU A 35 -3.23 0.53 -3.88
N SER A 36 -3.02 -0.28 -2.84
CA SER A 36 -1.93 -0.01 -1.89
C SER A 36 -0.56 -0.34 -2.47
N SER A 37 -0.46 -1.26 -3.43
CA SER A 37 0.80 -1.53 -4.15
C SER A 37 1.17 -0.37 -5.09
N GLU A 38 0.19 0.22 -5.78
CA GLU A 38 0.39 1.39 -6.64
C GLU A 38 0.72 2.65 -5.83
N GLN A 39 0.07 2.82 -4.68
CA GLN A 39 0.38 3.90 -3.74
C GLN A 39 1.82 3.79 -3.22
N LEU A 40 2.24 2.59 -2.81
CA LEU A 40 3.63 2.34 -2.37
C LEU A 40 4.64 2.66 -3.48
N GLU A 41 4.33 2.30 -4.72
CA GLU A 41 5.20 2.64 -5.86
C GLU A 41 5.32 4.16 -6.06
N ALA A 42 4.20 4.88 -5.92
CA ALA A 42 4.18 6.33 -6.01
C ALA A 42 5.05 6.96 -4.91
N ASP A 43 4.95 6.44 -3.68
CA ASP A 43 5.73 6.92 -2.55
C ASP A 43 7.22 6.68 -2.75
N TYR A 44 7.62 5.48 -3.21
CA TYR A 44 9.02 5.19 -3.50
C TYR A 44 9.60 6.14 -4.54
N ARG A 45 8.85 6.49 -5.58
CA ARG A 45 9.28 7.47 -6.59
C ARG A 45 9.45 8.86 -5.98
N VAL A 46 8.56 9.28 -5.08
CA VAL A 46 8.70 10.56 -4.38
C VAL A 46 9.89 10.57 -3.44
N ILE A 47 10.10 9.49 -2.69
CA ILE A 47 11.26 9.32 -1.79
C ILE A 47 12.56 9.33 -2.60
N ALA A 48 12.62 8.63 -3.74
CA ALA A 48 13.79 8.63 -4.61
C ALA A 48 14.11 10.04 -5.14
N ALA A 49 13.11 10.82 -5.50
CA ALA A 49 13.27 12.20 -5.97
C ALA A 49 13.68 13.17 -4.84
N ARG A 50 13.25 12.91 -3.60
CA ARG A 50 13.53 13.79 -2.47
C ARG A 50 14.86 13.50 -1.79
N CYS A 51 15.18 12.23 -1.58
CA CYS A 51 16.35 11.78 -0.82
C CYS A 51 17.49 11.29 -1.71
N GLY A 52 17.23 10.99 -2.98
CA GLY A 52 18.23 10.47 -3.90
C GLY A 52 19.07 11.56 -4.54
N THR A 53 20.20 11.15 -5.09
CA THR A 53 20.90 12.00 -6.07
C THR A 53 20.14 11.99 -7.40
N PRO A 54 20.31 12.99 -8.27
CA PRO A 54 19.66 13.00 -9.59
C PRO A 54 19.97 11.75 -10.44
N ALA A 55 21.14 11.13 -10.25
CA ALA A 55 21.50 9.89 -10.91
C ALA A 55 20.75 8.67 -10.32
N PHE A 56 20.63 8.62 -8.99
CA PHE A 56 19.86 7.57 -8.31
C PHE A 56 18.37 7.65 -8.67
N GLU A 57 17.77 8.83 -8.63
CA GLU A 57 16.37 9.03 -9.00
C GLU A 57 16.08 8.48 -10.40
N LYS A 58 16.89 8.86 -11.39
CA LYS A 58 16.73 8.42 -12.79
C LYS A 58 16.83 6.89 -12.92
N SER A 59 17.82 6.27 -12.26
CA SER A 59 17.99 4.82 -12.33
C SER A 59 16.86 4.07 -11.62
N PHE A 60 16.42 4.57 -10.46
CA PHE A 60 15.28 4.06 -9.71
C PHE A 60 14.00 4.15 -10.53
N TYR A 61 13.72 5.31 -11.12
CA TYR A 61 12.53 5.53 -11.92
C TYR A 61 12.49 4.59 -13.14
N LYS A 62 13.63 4.38 -13.82
CA LYS A 62 13.72 3.43 -14.94
C LYS A 62 13.38 2.00 -14.51
N GLN A 63 13.92 1.55 -13.37
CA GLN A 63 13.65 0.20 -12.88
C GLN A 63 12.22 0.06 -12.35
N SER A 64 11.68 1.10 -11.71
CA SER A 64 10.30 1.19 -11.29
C SER A 64 9.33 1.01 -12.46
N ARG A 65 9.53 1.75 -13.56
CA ARG A 65 8.76 1.59 -14.80
C ARG A 65 8.85 0.17 -15.36
N ALA A 66 10.05 -0.42 -15.34
CA ALA A 66 10.24 -1.80 -15.77
C ALA A 66 9.50 -2.82 -14.87
N ALA A 67 9.46 -2.56 -13.56
CA ALA A 67 8.73 -3.41 -12.61
C ALA A 67 7.22 -3.33 -12.83
N VAL A 68 6.66 -2.15 -13.11
CA VAL A 68 5.25 -2.00 -13.48
C VAL A 68 4.96 -2.71 -14.81
N ALA A 69 5.81 -2.52 -15.83
CA ALA A 69 5.67 -3.19 -17.11
C ALA A 69 5.70 -4.73 -17.00
N ALA A 70 6.48 -5.26 -16.07
CA ALA A 70 6.56 -6.68 -15.78
C ALA A 70 5.44 -7.19 -14.84
N GLY A 71 4.49 -6.34 -14.45
CA GLY A 71 3.40 -6.70 -13.53
C GLY A 71 3.86 -7.01 -12.10
N LEU A 72 5.04 -6.52 -11.69
CA LEU A 72 5.60 -6.74 -10.35
C LEU A 72 4.98 -5.81 -9.29
N VAL A 73 4.37 -4.71 -9.71
CA VAL A 73 3.66 -3.76 -8.81
C VAL A 73 2.21 -4.20 -8.64
N THR A 74 1.47 -4.25 -9.74
CA THR A 74 0.08 -4.76 -9.77
C THR A 74 -0.02 -5.83 -10.84
N ARG A 75 -0.41 -7.05 -10.45
CA ARG A 75 -0.62 -8.16 -11.39
C ARG A 75 -1.97 -8.03 -12.08
N HIS A 76 -2.09 -8.61 -13.27
CA HIS A 76 -3.35 -8.72 -14.03
C HIS A 76 -4.03 -7.39 -14.38
N ARG A 77 -3.28 -6.27 -14.35
CA ARG A 77 -3.73 -4.96 -14.86
C ARG A 77 -2.86 -4.51 -16.00
N ASP A 78 -3.45 -3.71 -16.88
CA ASP A 78 -2.73 -3.06 -17.97
C ASP A 78 -1.63 -2.14 -17.40
N PRO A 79 -0.35 -2.33 -17.78
CA PRO A 79 0.74 -1.55 -17.23
C PRO A 79 0.63 -0.04 -17.49
N ALA A 80 0.01 0.39 -18.60
CA ALA A 80 -0.15 1.82 -18.88
C ALA A 80 -1.18 2.46 -17.92
N GLN A 81 -2.26 1.74 -17.59
CA GLN A 81 -3.20 2.17 -16.55
C GLN A 81 -2.55 2.21 -15.16
N VAL A 82 -1.75 1.20 -14.81
CA VAL A 82 -1.01 1.18 -13.53
C VAL A 82 -0.06 2.37 -13.44
N GLU A 83 0.68 2.67 -14.51
CA GLU A 83 1.57 3.83 -14.55
C GLU A 83 0.84 5.18 -14.40
N LYS A 84 -0.34 5.29 -15.02
CA LYS A 84 -1.18 6.47 -14.88
C LYS A 84 -1.66 6.63 -13.43
N SER A 85 -2.07 5.53 -12.80
CA SER A 85 -2.49 5.50 -11.40
C SER A 85 -1.35 5.88 -10.45
N VAL A 86 -0.19 5.23 -10.55
CA VAL A 86 1.01 5.55 -9.76
C VAL A 86 1.41 7.02 -9.89
N THR A 87 1.26 7.60 -11.07
CA THR A 87 1.54 9.03 -11.30
C THR A 87 0.52 9.94 -10.59
N ALA A 88 -0.76 9.57 -10.60
CA ALA A 88 -1.83 10.30 -9.94
C ALA A 88 -1.77 10.20 -8.41
N LEU A 89 -1.29 9.07 -7.88
CA LEU A 89 -1.19 8.78 -6.44
C LEU A 89 0.02 9.43 -5.75
N ARG A 90 0.83 10.22 -6.47
CA ARG A 90 2.02 10.87 -5.89
C ARG A 90 1.63 11.81 -4.75
N ARG A 91 2.02 11.45 -3.53
CA ARG A 91 1.77 12.24 -2.33
C ARG A 91 2.80 13.36 -2.17
N ASN A 92 2.45 14.35 -1.35
CA ASN A 92 3.35 15.44 -1.00
C ASN A 92 4.60 14.87 -0.29
N PRO A 93 5.83 15.20 -0.73
CA PRO A 93 7.06 14.67 -0.13
C PRO A 93 7.20 14.97 1.36
N VAL A 94 6.64 16.08 1.86
CA VAL A 94 6.68 16.47 3.28
C VAL A 94 5.89 15.50 4.16
N VAL A 95 4.88 14.83 3.59
CA VAL A 95 4.08 13.81 4.30
C VAL A 95 4.82 12.48 4.38
N LEU A 96 5.71 12.21 3.42
CA LEU A 96 6.47 10.94 3.34
C LEU A 96 7.80 11.00 4.09
N ILE A 97 8.42 12.18 4.15
CA ILE A 97 9.73 12.40 4.76
C ILE A 97 9.61 13.64 5.65
N GLY A 98 9.57 13.40 6.97
CA GLY A 98 9.43 14.47 7.97
C GLY A 98 10.69 15.31 8.12
N ALA A 99 11.87 14.69 8.03
CA ALA A 99 13.16 15.38 8.11
C ALA A 99 14.17 14.85 7.07
N GLN A 100 15.11 15.71 6.65
CA GLN A 100 16.21 15.30 5.77
C GLN A 100 17.13 14.24 6.40
N SER A 101 17.18 14.17 7.74
CA SER A 101 17.93 13.14 8.46
C SER A 101 17.41 11.72 8.23
N ASP A 102 16.16 11.57 7.75
CA ASP A 102 15.55 10.26 7.49
C ASP A 102 15.98 9.68 6.13
N CYS A 103 16.54 10.53 5.26
CA CYS A 103 16.89 10.15 3.90
C CYS A 103 17.89 8.99 3.76
N PRO A 104 18.95 8.85 4.59
CA PRO A 104 19.86 7.71 4.49
C PRO A 104 19.15 6.36 4.65
N ALA A 105 18.27 6.24 5.65
CA ALA A 105 17.50 5.02 5.90
C ALA A 105 16.54 4.72 4.74
N GLN A 106 15.87 5.76 4.22
CA GLN A 106 14.97 5.61 3.08
C GLN A 106 15.68 5.19 1.80
N ILE A 107 16.89 5.70 1.55
CA ILE A 107 17.69 5.32 0.38
C ILE A 107 18.19 3.87 0.49
N GLU A 108 18.61 3.42 1.68
CA GLU A 108 18.96 2.02 1.90
C GLU A 108 17.76 1.10 1.65
N HIS A 109 16.57 1.46 2.14
CA HIS A 109 15.33 0.73 1.84
C HIS A 109 15.06 0.65 0.34
N LEU A 110 15.17 1.78 -0.39
CA LEU A 110 14.98 1.79 -1.83
C LEU A 110 16.01 0.94 -2.59
N LYS A 111 17.26 0.87 -2.14
CA LYS A 111 18.27 -0.02 -2.74
C LYS A 111 17.89 -1.50 -2.59
N GLU A 112 17.37 -1.91 -1.44
CA GLU A 112 16.89 -3.28 -1.26
C GLU A 112 15.68 -3.57 -2.17
N VAL A 113 14.76 -2.62 -2.31
CA VAL A 113 13.67 -2.71 -3.28
C VAL A 113 14.20 -2.87 -4.71
N GLN A 114 15.23 -2.11 -5.11
CA GLN A 114 15.86 -2.25 -6.43
C GLN A 114 16.50 -3.63 -6.63
N LYS A 115 17.16 -4.16 -5.61
CA LYS A 115 17.82 -5.47 -5.64
C LYS A 115 16.82 -6.61 -5.80
N GLU A 116 15.73 -6.60 -5.03
CA GLU A 116 14.66 -7.60 -5.14
C GLU A 116 13.99 -7.54 -6.51
N ARG A 117 13.71 -6.33 -7.02
CA ARG A 117 13.16 -6.16 -8.38
C ARG A 117 14.12 -6.62 -9.46
N ALA A 118 15.41 -6.33 -9.35
CA ALA A 118 16.40 -6.81 -10.32
C ALA A 118 16.41 -8.34 -10.39
N LYS A 119 16.31 -9.01 -9.24
CA LYS A 119 16.21 -10.47 -9.17
C LYS A 119 14.91 -10.99 -9.79
N ALA A 120 13.78 -10.37 -9.49
CA ALA A 120 12.48 -10.74 -10.05
C ALA A 120 12.42 -10.54 -11.57
N LEU A 121 12.91 -9.41 -12.08
CA LEU A 121 12.97 -9.09 -13.51
C LEU A 121 13.86 -10.09 -14.27
N ARG A 122 15.01 -10.47 -13.69
CA ARG A 122 15.88 -11.50 -14.28
C ARG A 122 15.22 -12.87 -14.36
N ARG A 123 14.38 -13.22 -13.38
CA ARG A 123 13.64 -14.50 -13.35
C ARG A 123 12.42 -14.51 -14.27
N GLY A 124 11.72 -13.38 -14.39
CA GLY A 124 10.56 -13.23 -15.29
C GLY A 124 10.92 -13.03 -16.75
N GLY A 125 12.14 -12.57 -17.06
CA GLY A 125 12.65 -12.33 -18.41
C GLY A 125 12.81 -13.58 -19.29
N GLY A 126 12.60 -14.78 -18.75
CA GLY A 126 12.55 -16.04 -19.51
C GLY A 126 11.13 -16.58 -19.76
N GLY A 127 10.08 -15.93 -19.22
CA GLY A 127 8.72 -16.50 -19.18
C GLY A 127 7.62 -15.67 -19.85
N ALA A 128 7.95 -14.60 -20.56
CA ALA A 128 6.98 -13.72 -21.23
C ALA A 128 6.98 -13.86 -22.77
N ARG A 129 7.24 -15.07 -23.27
CA ARG A 129 6.97 -15.54 -24.64
C ARG A 129 6.75 -17.05 -24.61
N ALA A 130 5.52 -17.47 -24.37
CA ALA A 130 4.98 -18.77 -24.75
C ALA A 130 3.49 -18.57 -25.03
#